data_AF-X5MLA5-F1
#
_entry.id   AF-X5MLA5-F1
#
_cell.length_a   1.000
_cell.length_b   1.000
_cell.length_c   1.000
_cell.angle_alpha   90.00
_cell.angle_beta   90.00
_cell.angle_gamma   90.00
#
_symmetry.space_group_name_H-M   'P 1'
#
loop_
_entity.id
_entity.type
_entity.pdbx_description
1 polymer ?
#
loop_
_entity_poly.entity_id
_entity_poly.type
_entity_poly.pdbx_seq_one_letter_code
_entity_poly.pdbx_strand_id
1 'polypeptide(L)'
;MSAFAAWWQCGLHQTNSSISPDMRLKMVTKTDVPTIEDLKAQAKRLRIQLDTPQTPITHARALELMARQYGYADWNTLCAVSKRCEQERARSLSQRPLQVGDEVAGTYLGNKFVGQVVGIRSMGAGHTRLTLHFDEPVDVVTFDSFSSFRQRVSCTLDEDLVAPTKLSDGTPHMRIEHRL
;
A
#
# COMPACT_ATOMS: atom_id res chain seq x y z
N MET A 1 20.31 40.88 45.46
CA MET A 1 21.35 41.59 44.68
C MET A 1 22.44 40.56 44.39
N SER A 2 22.32 39.84 43.27
CA SER A 2 23.23 39.87 42.09
C SER A 2 24.60 39.24 42.37
N ALA A 3 25.17 38.30 41.60
CA ALA A 3 25.02 37.87 40.20
C ALA A 3 25.52 36.40 40.08
N PHE A 4 24.86 35.49 39.38
CA PHE A 4 24.98 35.14 37.94
C PHE A 4 26.35 34.63 37.44
N ALA A 5 26.37 33.32 37.13
CA ALA A 5 27.05 32.60 36.03
C ALA A 5 28.59 32.63 35.87
N ALA A 6 29.22 31.44 35.77
CA ALA A 6 29.80 30.94 34.50
C ALA A 6 30.81 29.77 34.67
N TRP A 7 30.52 28.67 33.96
CA TRP A 7 31.44 27.84 33.14
C TRP A 7 32.58 26.98 33.75
N TRP A 8 32.32 25.65 33.78
CA TRP A 8 33.10 24.54 33.18
C TRP A 8 34.61 24.34 33.47
N GLN A 9 34.95 23.17 34.05
CA GLN A 9 35.72 22.06 33.42
C GLN A 9 36.80 21.39 34.31
N CYS A 10 36.82 20.04 34.24
CA CYS A 10 37.79 19.03 34.74
C CYS A 10 37.15 18.14 35.81
N GLY A 11 37.00 16.83 35.69
CA GLY A 11 37.56 15.84 34.78
C GLY A 11 37.65 14.55 35.60
N LEU A 12 37.03 13.45 35.16
CA LEU A 12 37.29 12.14 35.76
C LEU A 12 37.10 11.03 34.73
N HIS A 13 38.19 10.29 34.60
CA HIS A 13 38.38 9.04 33.87
C HIS A 13 37.31 8.00 34.23
N GLN A 14 36.86 7.18 33.28
CA GLN A 14 37.43 5.86 32.96
C GLN A 14 36.42 5.05 32.11
N THR A 15 36.95 4.49 31.01
CA THR A 15 36.70 3.16 30.43
C THR A 15 35.30 2.52 30.58
N ASN A 16 34.69 2.11 29.47
CA ASN A 16 34.82 0.74 28.93
C ASN A 16 33.72 0.45 27.89
N SER A 17 34.06 -0.43 26.95
CA SER A 17 33.13 -1.27 26.20
C SER A 17 32.22 -0.64 25.15
N SER A 18 32.70 -0.76 23.92
CA SER A 18 31.96 -1.05 22.69
C SER A 18 30.53 -1.56 22.90
N ILE A 19 29.55 -0.66 22.73
CA ILE A 19 28.17 -1.02 22.40
C ILE A 19 27.92 -0.44 21.01
N SER A 20 27.78 -1.32 20.02
CA SER A 20 27.46 -0.97 18.64
C SER A 20 26.21 -0.08 18.60
N PRO A 21 26.27 1.13 18.00
CA PRO A 21 25.12 2.03 17.92
C PRO A 21 24.20 1.71 16.74
N ASP A 22 23.94 0.43 16.46
CA ASP A 22 23.07 -0.05 15.36
C ASP A 22 21.61 -0.25 15.84
N MET A 23 21.15 0.64 16.71
CA MET A 23 19.75 0.70 17.12
C MET A 23 19.30 2.15 17.40
N ARG A 24 19.98 3.12 16.78
CA ARG A 24 19.49 4.49 16.74
C ARG A 24 18.36 4.51 15.73
N LEU A 25 17.14 4.69 16.25
CA LEU A 25 15.89 4.90 15.53
C LEU A 25 16.12 5.16 14.04
N LYS A 26 15.67 4.24 13.18
CA LYS A 26 15.31 4.60 11.81
C LYS A 26 14.36 5.79 11.96
N MET A 27 14.90 6.99 11.76
CA MET A 27 14.11 8.19 11.62
C MET A 27 13.18 7.84 10.48
N VAL A 28 11.89 7.64 10.78
CA VAL A 28 10.87 7.40 9.78
C VAL A 28 10.93 8.64 8.89
N THR A 29 11.65 8.53 7.77
CA THR A 29 11.61 9.54 6.74
C THR A 29 10.14 9.62 6.36
N LYS A 30 9.59 10.83 6.40
CA LYS A 30 8.18 11.20 6.19
C LYS A 30 7.48 10.45 5.04
N THR A 31 8.25 9.86 4.13
CA THR A 31 7.88 9.10 2.94
C THR A 31 7.31 7.69 3.15
N ASP A 32 7.42 7.06 4.33
CA ASP A 32 6.87 5.70 4.53
C ASP A 32 5.84 5.62 5.66
N VAL A 33 4.73 6.34 5.47
CA VAL A 33 3.57 6.23 6.36
C VAL A 33 2.77 4.99 5.96
N PRO A 34 2.55 4.01 6.86
CA PRO A 34 1.79 2.80 6.54
C PRO A 34 0.30 3.10 6.34
N THR A 35 -0.48 2.10 5.93
CA THR A 35 -1.92 2.27 5.67
C THR A 35 -2.68 2.64 6.95
N ILE A 36 -3.87 3.25 6.79
CA ILE A 36 -4.72 3.57 7.94
C ILE A 36 -5.06 2.31 8.75
N GLU A 37 -5.26 1.18 8.08
CA GLU A 37 -5.57 -0.09 8.74
C GLU A 37 -4.40 -0.56 9.59
N ASP A 38 -3.18 -0.55 9.05
CA ASP A 38 -1.97 -0.88 9.80
C ASP A 38 -1.77 0.03 11.00
N LEU A 39 -2.01 1.34 10.84
CA LEU A 39 -1.91 2.31 11.92
C LEU A 39 -2.95 2.07 13.02
N LYS A 40 -4.19 1.71 12.66
CA LYS A 40 -5.22 1.31 13.64
C LYS A 40 -4.85 0.01 14.35
N ALA A 41 -4.29 -0.96 13.63
CA ALA A 41 -3.81 -2.21 14.21
C ALA A 41 -2.65 -1.97 15.19
N GLN A 42 -1.70 -1.10 14.84
CA GLN A 42 -0.62 -0.65 15.72
C GLN A 42 -1.17 0.08 16.94
N ALA A 43 -2.12 1.01 16.78
CA ALA A 43 -2.77 1.72 17.89
C ALA A 43 -3.49 0.77 18.85
N LYS A 44 -4.14 -0.28 18.31
CA LYS A 44 -4.80 -1.32 19.12
C LYS A 44 -3.78 -2.09 19.95
N ARG A 45 -2.66 -2.52 19.34
CA ARG A 45 -1.56 -3.19 20.05
C ARG A 45 -0.96 -2.30 21.13
N LEU A 46 -0.71 -1.02 20.80
CA LEU A 46 -0.18 -0.03 21.74
C LEU A 46 -1.13 0.19 22.92
N ARG A 47 -2.44 0.30 22.68
CA ARG A 47 -3.42 0.41 23.74
C ARG A 47 -3.33 -0.77 24.70
N ILE A 48 -3.35 -2.01 24.18
CA ILE A 48 -3.28 -3.22 25.02
C ILE A 48 -2.01 -3.23 25.89
N GLN A 49 -0.88 -2.74 25.36
CA GLN A 49 0.39 -2.68 26.09
C GLN A 49 0.41 -1.62 27.19
N LEU A 50 -0.30 -0.50 27.01
CA LEU A 50 -0.30 0.61 27.96
C LEU A 50 -1.50 0.59 28.92
N ASP A 51 -2.52 -0.22 28.63
CA ASP A 51 -3.71 -0.33 29.46
C ASP A 51 -3.35 -1.02 30.78
N THR A 52 -3.21 -0.22 31.83
CA THR A 52 -3.00 -0.72 33.20
C THR A 52 -4.19 -0.33 34.07
N PRO A 53 -4.49 -1.08 35.14
CA PRO A 53 -5.60 -0.74 36.04
C PRO A 53 -5.50 0.68 36.65
N GLN A 54 -4.30 1.24 36.72
CA GLN A 54 -4.03 2.55 37.30
C GLN A 54 -4.12 3.69 36.28
N THR A 55 -3.85 3.42 35.00
CA THR A 55 -3.92 4.41 33.92
C THR A 55 -4.61 3.82 32.68
N PRO A 56 -5.95 3.76 32.65
CA PRO A 56 -6.65 3.26 31.49
C PRO A 56 -6.45 4.18 30.29
N ILE A 57 -6.13 3.61 29.13
CA ILE A 57 -5.94 4.37 27.88
C ILE A 57 -7.11 4.13 26.92
N THR A 58 -7.73 5.22 26.48
CA THR A 58 -8.79 5.18 25.46
C THR A 58 -8.22 4.90 24.08
N HIS A 59 -9.04 4.33 23.18
CA HIS A 59 -8.61 4.07 21.80
C HIS A 59 -8.22 5.37 21.06
N ALA A 60 -8.97 6.45 21.25
CA ALA A 60 -8.65 7.76 20.68
C ALA A 60 -7.27 8.24 21.15
N ARG A 61 -6.94 8.10 22.44
CA ARG A 61 -5.63 8.47 22.97
C ARG A 61 -4.50 7.64 22.37
N ALA A 62 -4.71 6.35 22.11
CA ALA A 62 -3.72 5.50 21.45
C ALA A 62 -3.45 5.94 20.00
N LEU A 63 -4.48 6.36 19.25
CA LEU A 63 -4.32 6.90 17.90
C LEU A 63 -3.52 8.21 17.89
N GLU A 64 -3.77 9.09 18.86
CA GLU A 64 -3.00 10.33 19.04
C GLU A 64 -1.53 10.06 19.39
N LEU A 65 -1.26 9.05 20.21
CA LEU A 65 0.12 8.62 20.49
C LEU A 65 0.81 8.08 19.24
N MET A 66 0.09 7.37 18.37
CA MET A 66 0.64 6.94 17.08
C MET A 66 0.97 8.13 16.18
N ALA A 67 0.08 9.12 16.06
CA ALA A 67 0.38 10.34 15.32
C ALA A 67 1.70 10.98 15.77
N ARG A 68 1.87 11.14 17.08
CA ARG A 68 3.10 11.71 17.67
C ARG A 68 4.34 10.83 17.43
N GLN A 69 4.21 9.52 17.48
CA GLN A 69 5.32 8.60 17.18
C GLN A 69 5.81 8.74 15.73
N TYR A 70 4.89 8.98 14.79
CA TYR A 70 5.22 9.26 13.39
C TYR A 70 5.60 10.74 13.13
N GLY A 71 5.64 11.59 14.17
CA GLY A 71 6.02 13.01 14.07
C GLY A 71 4.91 13.96 13.62
N TYR A 72 3.64 13.52 13.67
CA TYR A 72 2.47 14.33 13.33
C TYR A 72 1.76 14.86 14.59
N ALA A 73 1.06 15.99 14.44
CA ALA A 73 0.41 16.68 15.56
C ALA A 73 -0.78 15.90 16.12
N ASP A 74 -1.59 15.31 15.23
CA ASP A 74 -2.82 14.60 15.56
C ASP A 74 -3.11 13.44 14.59
N TRP A 75 -4.04 12.58 14.98
CA TRP A 75 -4.45 11.42 14.18
C TRP A 75 -5.05 11.80 12.82
N ASN A 76 -5.77 12.91 12.73
CA ASN A 76 -6.40 13.37 11.49
C ASN A 76 -5.34 13.72 10.43
N THR A 77 -4.28 14.39 10.86
CA THR A 77 -3.14 14.77 10.04
C THR A 77 -2.39 13.54 9.56
N LEU A 78 -2.10 12.59 10.46
CA LEU A 78 -1.47 11.32 10.10
C LEU A 78 -2.34 10.53 9.10
N CYS A 79 -3.66 10.47 9.29
CA CYS A 79 -4.59 9.85 8.34
C CYS A 79 -4.56 10.50 6.97
N ALA A 80 -4.57 11.84 6.91
CA ALA A 80 -4.55 12.57 5.65
C ALA A 80 -3.24 12.32 4.87
N VAL A 81 -2.12 12.22 5.58
CA VAL A 81 -0.82 11.88 4.96
C VAL A 81 -0.78 10.42 4.52
N SER A 82 -1.24 9.48 5.35
CA SER A 82 -1.32 8.06 4.98
C SER A 82 -2.10 7.84 3.68
N LYS A 83 -3.29 8.46 3.54
CA LYS A 83 -4.09 8.40 2.30
C LYS A 83 -3.35 8.96 1.09
N ARG A 84 -2.63 10.07 1.27
CA ARG A 84 -1.85 10.68 0.18
C ARG A 84 -0.72 9.76 -0.25
N CYS A 85 0.02 9.19 0.70
CA CYS A 85 1.09 8.23 0.40
C CYS A 85 0.56 6.98 -0.30
N GLU A 86 -0.59 6.46 0.12
CA GLU A 86 -1.27 5.34 -0.54
C GLU A 86 -1.64 5.68 -2.00
N GLN A 87 -2.22 6.85 -2.25
CA GLN A 87 -2.54 7.33 -3.60
C GLN A 87 -1.28 7.54 -4.46
N GLU A 88 -0.20 8.07 -3.88
CA GLU A 88 1.08 8.25 -4.57
C GLU A 88 1.71 6.91 -4.95
N ARG A 89 1.65 5.90 -4.05
CA ARG A 89 2.08 4.52 -4.35
C ARG A 89 1.25 3.93 -5.49
N ALA A 90 -0.08 4.00 -5.41
CA ALA A 90 -0.97 3.51 -6.46
C ALA A 90 -0.68 4.18 -7.81
N ARG A 91 -0.48 5.50 -7.83
CA ARG A 91 -0.12 6.24 -9.04
C ARG A 91 1.24 5.81 -9.60
N SER A 92 2.24 5.64 -8.74
CA SER A 92 3.57 5.16 -9.15
C SER A 92 3.50 3.75 -9.73
N LEU A 93 2.66 2.88 -9.17
CA LEU A 93 2.43 1.52 -9.68
C LEU A 93 1.73 1.53 -11.05
N SER A 94 0.79 2.45 -11.28
CA SER A 94 0.13 2.59 -12.59
C SER A 94 1.05 3.16 -13.67
N GLN A 95 2.08 3.93 -13.31
CA GLN A 95 3.02 4.53 -14.26
C GLN A 95 4.14 3.59 -14.71
N ARG A 96 4.46 2.54 -13.94
CA ARG A 96 5.47 1.55 -14.35
C ARG A 96 4.86 0.54 -15.33
N PRO A 97 5.62 0.01 -16.30
CA PRO A 97 5.16 -1.09 -17.15
C PRO A 97 4.63 -2.27 -16.32
N LEU A 98 3.63 -2.99 -16.84
CA LEU A 98 3.16 -4.23 -16.21
C LEU A 98 4.30 -5.26 -16.18
N GLN A 99 4.39 -5.99 -15.09
CA GLN A 99 5.34 -7.07 -14.88
C GLN A 99 4.62 -8.36 -14.52
N VAL A 100 5.26 -9.50 -14.82
CA VAL A 100 4.78 -10.80 -14.36
C VAL A 100 4.85 -10.80 -12.82
N GLY A 101 3.77 -11.25 -12.19
CA GLY A 101 3.59 -11.26 -10.75
C GLY A 101 2.73 -10.10 -10.23
N ASP A 102 2.50 -9.06 -11.04
CA ASP A 102 1.66 -7.93 -10.64
C ASP A 102 0.20 -8.35 -10.46
N GLU A 103 -0.42 -7.82 -9.40
CA GLU A 103 -1.83 -7.98 -9.14
C GLU A 103 -2.61 -6.83 -9.79
N VAL A 104 -3.64 -7.16 -10.56
CA VAL A 104 -4.38 -6.21 -11.39
C VAL A 104 -5.88 -6.39 -11.21
N ALA A 105 -6.58 -5.27 -11.25
CA ALA A 105 -8.03 -5.23 -11.25
C ALA A 105 -8.53 -4.54 -12.52
N GLY A 106 -9.68 -4.99 -13.00
CA GLY A 106 -10.27 -4.45 -14.21
C GLY A 106 -11.58 -5.11 -14.57
N THR A 107 -11.91 -5.02 -15.85
CA THR A 107 -13.15 -5.56 -16.40
C THR A 107 -12.84 -6.55 -17.52
N TYR A 108 -13.42 -7.74 -17.44
CA TYR A 108 -13.35 -8.79 -18.44
C TYR A 108 -14.75 -9.23 -18.83
N LEU A 109 -15.11 -9.04 -20.11
CA LEU A 109 -16.43 -9.33 -20.68
C LEU A 109 -17.58 -8.70 -19.84
N GLY A 110 -17.38 -7.47 -19.35
CA GLY A 110 -18.35 -6.75 -18.53
C GLY A 110 -18.32 -7.08 -17.03
N ASN A 111 -17.58 -8.10 -16.61
CA ASN A 111 -17.45 -8.49 -15.21
C ASN A 111 -16.17 -7.93 -14.59
N LYS A 112 -16.27 -7.45 -13.35
CA LYS A 112 -15.09 -7.03 -12.60
C LYS A 112 -14.27 -8.25 -12.21
N PHE A 113 -12.95 -8.13 -12.27
CA PHE A 113 -12.03 -9.18 -11.84
C PHE A 113 -10.90 -8.59 -11.01
N VAL A 114 -10.33 -9.44 -10.16
CA VAL A 114 -9.03 -9.27 -9.52
C VAL A 114 -8.20 -10.51 -9.86
N GLY A 115 -6.94 -10.31 -10.21
CA GLY A 115 -6.05 -11.42 -10.50
C GLY A 115 -4.62 -11.02 -10.79
N GLN A 116 -3.77 -12.03 -10.96
CA GLN A 116 -2.35 -11.88 -11.15
C GLN A 116 -1.94 -11.99 -12.62
N VAL A 117 -1.01 -11.15 -13.06
CA VAL A 117 -0.31 -11.29 -14.34
C VAL A 117 0.67 -12.45 -14.26
N VAL A 118 0.35 -13.55 -14.92
CA VAL A 118 1.19 -14.76 -14.94
C VAL A 118 2.04 -14.88 -16.20
N GLY A 119 1.83 -14.02 -17.20
CA GLY A 119 2.64 -13.99 -18.41
C GLY A 119 2.45 -12.70 -19.20
N ILE A 120 3.54 -12.22 -19.80
CA ILE A 120 3.55 -11.05 -20.68
C ILE A 120 4.35 -11.42 -21.94
N ARG A 121 3.76 -11.17 -23.12
CA ARG A 121 4.46 -11.24 -24.40
C ARG A 121 4.18 -10.02 -25.25
N SER A 122 5.23 -9.28 -25.60
CA SER A 122 5.15 -8.21 -26.61
C SER A 122 4.89 -8.82 -27.99
N MET A 123 3.90 -8.30 -28.70
CA MET A 123 3.44 -8.80 -30.00
C MET A 123 3.83 -7.91 -31.19
N GLY A 124 4.65 -6.88 -30.96
CA GLY A 124 4.97 -5.88 -31.98
C GLY A 124 3.84 -4.88 -32.18
N ALA A 125 4.13 -3.73 -32.79
CA ALA A 125 3.16 -2.67 -33.07
C ALA A 125 2.38 -2.14 -31.83
N GLY A 126 3.03 -2.09 -30.65
CA GLY A 126 2.40 -1.57 -29.42
C GLY A 126 1.45 -2.54 -28.72
N HIS A 127 1.24 -3.74 -29.27
CA HIS A 127 0.37 -4.74 -28.66
C HIS A 127 1.12 -5.67 -27.70
N THR A 128 0.48 -5.99 -26.58
CA THR A 128 0.99 -6.91 -25.57
C THR A 128 -0.04 -7.98 -25.27
N ARG A 129 0.35 -9.24 -25.38
CA ARG A 129 -0.44 -10.38 -24.93
C ARG A 129 -0.17 -10.63 -23.45
N LEU A 130 -1.19 -10.44 -22.62
CA LEU A 130 -1.17 -10.74 -21.20
C LEU A 130 -1.86 -12.08 -20.95
N THR A 131 -1.28 -12.88 -20.07
CA THR A 131 -1.95 -14.02 -19.45
C THR A 131 -2.22 -13.66 -18.00
N LEU A 132 -3.49 -13.73 -17.62
CA LEU A 132 -3.97 -13.40 -16.28
C LEU A 132 -4.52 -14.65 -15.62
N HIS A 133 -4.37 -14.70 -14.30
CA HIS A 133 -4.97 -15.70 -13.43
C HIS A 133 -5.83 -14.97 -12.40
N PHE A 134 -7.15 -15.10 -12.50
CA PHE A 134 -8.09 -14.52 -11.54
C PHE A 134 -8.06 -15.29 -10.23
N ASP A 135 -8.16 -14.56 -9.13
CA ASP A 135 -8.15 -15.14 -7.78
C ASP A 135 -9.44 -15.91 -7.53
N GLU A 136 -10.57 -15.29 -7.88
CA GLU A 136 -11.87 -15.94 -7.96
C GLU A 136 -12.22 -16.21 -9.43
N PRO A 137 -12.71 -17.42 -9.76
CA PRO A 137 -13.13 -17.72 -11.12
C PRO A 137 -14.29 -16.81 -11.54
N VAL A 138 -14.09 -16.07 -12.62
CA VAL A 138 -15.08 -15.09 -13.13
C VAL A 138 -16.05 -15.81 -14.06
N ASP A 139 -17.35 -15.70 -13.79
CA ASP A 139 -18.38 -16.14 -14.72
C ASP A 139 -18.50 -15.13 -15.87
N VAL A 140 -18.28 -15.57 -17.10
CA VAL A 140 -18.27 -14.68 -18.27
C VAL A 140 -19.60 -14.65 -19.03
N VAL A 141 -20.63 -15.32 -18.53
CA VAL A 141 -21.93 -15.41 -19.20
C VAL A 141 -22.97 -14.63 -18.40
N THR A 142 -23.68 -13.73 -19.07
CA THR A 142 -24.71 -12.87 -18.46
C THR A 142 -26.11 -13.51 -18.43
N PHE A 143 -26.27 -14.74 -18.95
CA PHE A 143 -27.55 -15.44 -19.00
C PHE A 143 -27.67 -16.46 -17.86
N ASP A 144 -28.80 -16.41 -17.17
CA ASP A 144 -29.14 -17.23 -15.99
C ASP A 144 -29.18 -18.75 -16.24
N SER A 145 -29.08 -19.19 -17.50
CA SER A 145 -29.16 -20.59 -17.90
C SER A 145 -27.82 -21.26 -18.20
N PHE A 146 -26.70 -20.51 -18.21
CA PHE A 146 -25.37 -21.05 -18.50
C PHE A 146 -24.27 -20.28 -17.76
N SER A 147 -23.40 -21.00 -17.05
CA SER A 147 -22.18 -20.43 -16.47
C SER A 147 -20.94 -20.84 -17.26
N SER A 148 -20.01 -19.92 -17.47
CA SER A 148 -18.67 -20.21 -18.00
C SER A 148 -17.63 -19.55 -17.11
N PHE A 149 -17.14 -20.31 -16.14
CA PHE A 149 -16.09 -19.84 -15.26
C PHE A 149 -14.74 -19.87 -15.96
N ARG A 150 -14.05 -18.72 -15.98
CA ARG A 150 -12.67 -18.61 -16.42
C ARG A 150 -11.82 -18.20 -15.24
N GLN A 151 -10.79 -18.99 -14.97
CA GLN A 151 -9.79 -18.66 -13.97
C GLN A 151 -8.50 -18.14 -14.62
N ARG A 152 -8.11 -18.68 -15.79
CA ARG A 152 -6.95 -18.21 -16.53
C ARG A 152 -7.35 -17.75 -17.93
N VAL A 153 -6.98 -16.53 -18.29
CA VAL A 153 -7.31 -15.94 -19.59
C VAL A 153 -6.06 -15.38 -20.26
N SER A 154 -6.05 -15.36 -21.58
CA SER A 154 -5.02 -14.69 -22.36
C SER A 154 -5.65 -13.69 -23.30
N CYS A 155 -5.28 -12.43 -23.16
CA CYS A 155 -5.86 -11.32 -23.92
C CYS A 155 -4.73 -10.48 -24.53
N THR A 156 -4.98 -9.93 -25.72
CA THR A 156 -4.08 -8.95 -26.34
C THR A 156 -4.62 -7.56 -26.02
N LEU A 157 -3.76 -6.72 -25.43
CA LEU A 157 -4.04 -5.34 -25.09
C LEU A 157 -3.14 -4.41 -25.89
N ASP A 158 -3.57 -3.16 -26.07
CA ASP A 158 -2.76 -2.05 -26.56
C ASP A 158 -1.90 -1.42 -25.45
N GLU A 159 -1.26 -0.30 -25.78
CA GLU A 159 -0.42 0.48 -24.85
C GLU A 159 -1.23 1.07 -23.67
N ASP A 160 -2.54 1.28 -23.87
CA ASP A 160 -3.47 1.76 -22.85
C ASP A 160 -4.03 0.63 -21.97
N LEU A 161 -3.55 -0.61 -22.15
CA LEU A 161 -4.03 -1.81 -21.46
C LEU A 161 -5.52 -2.09 -21.72
N VAL A 162 -5.98 -1.74 -22.92
CA VAL A 162 -7.33 -1.99 -23.41
C VAL A 162 -7.27 -2.99 -24.55
N ALA A 163 -8.22 -3.92 -24.58
CA ALA A 163 -8.35 -4.80 -25.74
C ALA A 163 -8.81 -3.98 -26.97
N PRO A 164 -8.12 -4.09 -28.12
CA PRO A 164 -8.52 -3.39 -29.33
C PRO A 164 -9.85 -3.94 -29.89
N THR A 165 -10.14 -5.22 -29.64
CA THR A 165 -11.40 -5.85 -30.03
C THR A 165 -12.53 -5.47 -29.08
N LYS A 166 -13.58 -4.88 -29.63
CA LYS A 166 -14.81 -4.52 -28.91
C LYS A 166 -15.88 -5.61 -29.04
N LEU A 167 -16.70 -5.72 -28.01
CA LEU A 167 -17.95 -6.47 -28.00
C LEU A 167 -19.00 -5.77 -28.88
N SER A 168 -20.12 -6.44 -29.13
CA SER A 168 -21.24 -5.92 -29.90
C SER A 168 -21.86 -4.63 -29.31
N ASP A 169 -21.68 -4.40 -28.00
CA ASP A 169 -22.12 -3.20 -27.28
C ASP A 169 -21.12 -2.03 -27.35
N GLY A 170 -20.00 -2.20 -28.08
CA GLY A 170 -18.96 -1.20 -28.23
C GLY A 170 -17.97 -1.12 -27.07
N THR A 171 -18.12 -1.94 -26.02
CA THR A 171 -17.16 -2.00 -24.91
C THR A 171 -15.98 -2.93 -25.23
N PRO A 172 -14.76 -2.62 -24.79
CA PRO A 172 -13.64 -3.55 -24.94
C PRO A 172 -13.89 -4.80 -24.10
N HIS A 173 -13.61 -5.97 -24.65
CA HIS A 173 -13.83 -7.23 -23.91
C HIS A 173 -12.87 -7.41 -22.73
N MET A 174 -11.79 -6.63 -22.67
CA MET A 174 -10.80 -6.66 -21.60
C MET A 174 -10.25 -5.25 -21.39
N ARG A 175 -10.17 -4.83 -20.13
CA ARG A 175 -9.52 -3.59 -19.70
C ARG A 175 -8.90 -3.78 -18.33
N ILE A 176 -7.65 -3.37 -18.17
CA ILE A 176 -7.02 -3.22 -16.85
C ILE A 176 -7.23 -1.78 -16.39
N GLU A 177 -7.77 -1.60 -15.20
CA GLU A 177 -8.08 -0.26 -14.66
C GLU A 177 -6.98 0.21 -13.70
N HIS A 178 -6.53 -0.66 -12.80
CA HIS A 178 -5.50 -0.33 -11.84
C HIS A 178 -4.75 -1.57 -11.35
N ARG A 179 -3.55 -1.33 -10.80
CA ARG A 179 -2.71 -2.32 -10.12
C ARG A 179 -2.96 -2.24 -8.61
N LEU A 180 -2.94 -3.37 -7.94
CA LEU A 180 -3.05 -3.48 -6.48
C LEU A 180 -1.67 -3.43 -5.81
#